data_AF-A0A151ZJ73-F1
#
_entry.id   AF-A0A151ZJ73-F1
#
_cell.length_a   1.000
_cell.length_b   1.000
_cell.length_c   1.000
_cell.angle_alpha   90.00
_cell.angle_beta   90.00
_cell.angle_gamma   90.00
#
_symmetry.space_group_name_H-M   'P 1'
#
loop_
_entity.id
_entity.type
_entity.pdbx_description
1 polymer ?
#
loop_
_entity_poly.entity_id
_entity_poly.type
_entity_poly.pdbx_seq_one_letter_code
_entity_poly.pdbx_strand_id
1 'polypeptide(L)'
;MIIKLINQNKLIFIIIILKILLEYSSSIGEQISTKYTTHYYVKTVLHTIEDTSALFKQSQGKNISVWNENWQRDAGIIHLPYCPSKPSILIPTENKFYCTLPYNDLDEFGRKASAHFIPWAKIDDPEDKSILKNRWIRVSYKEALAFCQLEDVGPETDDDFDYVFGPSYSLPESGLGTGLGLSPEVAEFMGIFEKLNNYTIYLGKILENPDQLNEPDEVRCSWQFYDDKDVPDGPWKDIVTTSTGGNVAATR
;
A
#
# COMPACT_ATOMS: atom_id res chain seq x y z
N MET A 1 -27.12 5.21 -62.75
CA MET A 1 -27.25 6.11 -61.58
C MET A 1 -27.53 5.31 -60.29
N ILE A 2 -26.71 4.30 -59.96
CA ILE A 2 -26.92 3.43 -58.77
C ILE A 2 -25.62 3.21 -57.96
N ILE A 3 -24.43 3.54 -58.50
CA ILE A 3 -23.14 3.31 -57.81
C ILE A 3 -22.77 4.43 -56.80
N LYS A 4 -23.52 5.55 -56.74
CA LYS A 4 -23.23 6.66 -55.83
C LYS A 4 -23.88 6.56 -54.44
N LEU A 5 -24.87 5.70 -54.22
CA LEU A 5 -25.59 5.59 -52.94
C LEU A 5 -24.95 4.62 -51.93
N ILE A 6 -24.14 3.66 -52.37
CA ILE A 6 -23.54 2.65 -51.47
C ILE A 6 -22.34 3.21 -50.68
N ASN A 7 -21.72 4.28 -51.18
CA ASN A 7 -20.50 4.85 -50.58
C ASN A 7 -20.80 5.82 -49.42
N GLN A 8 -21.93 6.54 -49.47
CA GLN A 8 -22.31 7.44 -48.38
C GLN A 8 -22.71 6.68 -47.12
N ASN A 9 -23.44 5.57 -47.24
CA ASN A 9 -23.87 4.79 -46.08
C ASN A 9 -22.68 4.13 -45.35
N LYS A 10 -21.66 3.65 -46.08
CA LYS A 10 -20.42 3.13 -45.47
C LYS A 10 -19.61 4.23 -44.80
N LEU A 11 -19.52 5.41 -45.42
CA LEU A 11 -18.81 6.55 -44.84
C LEU A 11 -19.50 7.04 -43.57
N ILE A 12 -20.84 7.10 -43.56
CA ILE A 12 -21.64 7.45 -42.38
C ILE A 12 -21.41 6.42 -41.26
N PHE A 13 -21.41 5.13 -41.58
CA PHE A 13 -21.18 4.07 -40.59
C PHE A 13 -19.77 4.14 -39.97
N ILE A 14 -18.74 4.41 -40.78
CA ILE A 14 -17.37 4.60 -40.30
C ILE A 14 -17.26 5.84 -39.39
N ILE A 15 -17.92 6.95 -39.75
CA ILE A 15 -17.96 8.17 -38.93
C ILE A 15 -18.67 7.91 -37.59
N ILE A 16 -19.76 7.13 -37.58
CA ILE A 16 -20.45 6.74 -36.35
C ILE A 16 -19.55 5.88 -35.45
N ILE A 17 -18.86 4.88 -36.01
CA ILE A 17 -17.92 4.07 -35.23
C ILE A 17 -16.76 4.92 -34.68
N LEU A 18 -16.19 5.82 -35.50
CA LEU A 18 -15.14 6.72 -35.03
C LEU A 18 -15.62 7.66 -33.94
N LYS A 19 -16.85 8.18 -34.03
CA LYS A 19 -17.46 8.97 -32.95
C LYS A 19 -17.67 8.16 -31.69
N ILE A 20 -18.19 6.94 -31.79
CA ILE A 20 -18.37 6.06 -30.63
C ILE A 20 -17.02 5.73 -29.98
N LEU A 21 -15.98 5.46 -30.79
CA LEU A 21 -14.63 5.19 -30.28
C LEU A 21 -13.99 6.44 -29.65
N LEU A 22 -14.22 7.62 -30.23
CA LEU A 22 -13.77 8.90 -29.67
C LEU A 22 -14.50 9.23 -28.36
N GLU A 23 -15.83 9.07 -28.31
CA GLU A 23 -16.64 9.26 -27.11
C GLU A 23 -16.27 8.26 -26.01
N TYR A 24 -15.99 7.00 -26.37
CA TYR A 24 -15.50 5.98 -25.44
C TYR A 24 -14.09 6.30 -24.92
N SER A 25 -13.19 6.76 -25.80
CA SER A 25 -11.84 7.20 -25.42
C SER A 25 -11.87 8.45 -24.53
N SER A 26 -12.74 9.42 -24.83
CA SER A 26 -12.96 10.61 -24.01
C SER A 26 -13.60 10.26 -22.67
N SER A 27 -14.57 9.35 -22.63
CA SER A 27 -15.15 8.82 -21.39
C SER A 27 -14.11 8.11 -20.53
N ILE A 28 -13.18 7.36 -21.13
CA ILE A 28 -12.04 6.76 -20.43
C ILE A 28 -11.08 7.86 -19.94
N GLY A 29 -10.77 8.85 -20.77
CA GLY A 29 -9.87 9.96 -20.42
C GLY A 29 -10.42 10.88 -19.32
N GLU A 30 -11.73 11.10 -19.27
CA GLU A 30 -12.42 11.88 -18.24
C GLU A 30 -12.57 11.10 -16.93
N GLN A 31 -12.59 9.75 -16.99
CA GLN A 31 -12.52 8.85 -15.84
C GLN A 31 -11.09 8.66 -15.30
N ILE A 32 -10.05 8.97 -16.09
CA ILE A 32 -8.62 8.89 -15.70
C ILE A 32 -8.11 10.31 -15.31
N SER A 33 -8.95 11.14 -14.69
CA SER A 33 -8.42 12.13 -13.74
C SER A 33 -8.17 11.40 -12.42
N THR A 34 -7.01 10.74 -12.32
CA THR A 34 -6.67 10.03 -11.09
C THR A 34 -6.44 11.06 -9.99
N LYS A 35 -7.39 11.16 -9.06
CA LYS A 35 -7.34 12.02 -7.86
C LYS A 35 -6.02 11.88 -7.08
N TYR A 36 -5.37 10.73 -7.20
CA TYR A 36 -4.12 10.38 -6.53
C TYR A 36 -3.08 9.93 -7.55
N THR A 37 -1.82 10.29 -7.33
CA THR A 37 -0.67 9.83 -8.10
C THR A 37 -0.56 8.30 -8.05
N THR A 38 -0.24 7.68 -9.19
CA THR A 38 0.18 6.28 -9.24
C THR A 38 1.70 6.20 -9.24
N HIS A 39 2.26 5.43 -8.32
CA HIS A 39 3.68 5.12 -8.22
C HIS A 39 3.95 3.80 -8.93
N TYR A 40 4.85 3.80 -9.91
CA TYR A 40 5.08 2.66 -10.79
C TYR A 40 6.36 1.91 -10.44
N TYR A 41 6.32 0.58 -10.52
CA TYR A 41 7.51 -0.30 -10.42
C TYR A 41 8.35 -0.06 -9.15
N VAL A 42 7.66 0.11 -8.02
CA VAL A 42 8.23 0.36 -6.69
C VAL A 42 8.75 -0.94 -6.11
N LYS A 43 10.00 -0.94 -5.61
CA LYS A 43 10.54 -2.11 -4.92
C LYS A 43 9.69 -2.40 -3.69
N THR A 44 9.18 -3.62 -3.62
CA THR A 44 8.20 -4.04 -2.63
C THR A 44 8.81 -5.10 -1.72
N VAL A 45 8.47 -5.06 -0.44
CA VAL A 45 8.88 -6.05 0.57
C VAL A 45 7.67 -6.63 1.29
N LEU A 46 7.87 -7.79 1.92
CA LEU A 46 6.87 -8.42 2.77
C LEU A 46 6.90 -7.69 4.11
N HIS A 47 5.74 -7.29 4.62
CA HIS A 47 5.60 -6.68 5.93
C HIS A 47 4.69 -7.57 6.79
N THR A 48 5.29 -8.24 7.77
CA THR A 48 4.52 -8.93 8.81
C THR A 48 4.37 -8.03 10.02
N ILE A 49 3.23 -8.08 10.71
CA ILE A 49 3.01 -7.28 11.92
C ILE A 49 4.00 -7.69 13.05
N GLU A 50 4.54 -8.91 13.00
CA GLU A 50 5.63 -9.38 13.89
C GLU A 50 7.04 -9.19 13.28
N ASP A 51 7.20 -8.41 12.20
CA ASP A 51 8.47 -8.34 11.48
C ASP A 51 9.57 -7.66 12.32
N THR A 52 10.55 -8.45 12.74
CA THR A 52 11.72 -7.97 13.49
C THR A 52 12.92 -7.67 12.59
N SER A 53 12.76 -7.66 11.26
CA SER A 53 13.84 -7.33 10.33
C SER A 53 14.25 -5.86 10.46
N ALA A 54 15.51 -5.57 10.10
CA ALA A 54 16.02 -4.20 10.13
C ALA A 54 15.23 -3.20 9.26
N LEU A 55 14.44 -3.70 8.30
CA LEU A 55 13.57 -2.89 7.44
C LEU A 55 12.42 -2.20 8.21
N PHE A 56 12.03 -2.77 9.35
CA PHE A 56 10.88 -2.31 10.11
C PHE A 56 11.19 -2.11 11.61
N LYS A 57 12.46 -2.21 12.02
CA LYS A 57 12.88 -1.93 13.41
C LYS A 57 12.73 -0.45 13.71
N GLN A 58 12.08 -0.14 14.84
CA GLN A 58 12.08 1.22 15.38
C GLN A 58 13.43 1.57 16.01
N SER A 59 13.69 2.88 16.11
CA SER A 59 14.84 3.52 16.77
C SER A 59 15.15 3.03 18.20
N GLN A 60 14.19 2.37 18.87
CA GLN A 60 14.35 1.79 20.21
C GLN A 60 14.41 0.25 20.27
N GLY A 61 14.53 -0.43 19.12
CA GLY A 61 14.66 -1.88 19.07
C GLY A 61 13.41 -2.67 19.48
N LYS A 62 12.26 -2.00 19.57
CA LYS A 62 10.96 -2.62 19.88
C LYS A 62 10.15 -2.79 18.59
N ASN A 63 9.50 -3.95 18.44
CA ASN A 63 8.57 -4.20 17.35
C ASN A 63 7.16 -3.81 17.80
N ILE A 64 6.68 -2.64 17.36
CA ILE A 64 5.31 -2.18 17.57
C ILE A 64 4.80 -1.53 16.28
N SER A 65 3.52 -1.72 15.97
CA SER A 65 2.84 -0.92 14.94
C SER A 65 2.92 0.57 15.33
N VAL A 66 3.21 1.43 14.36
CA VAL A 66 3.35 2.88 14.59
C VAL A 66 2.03 3.53 15.01
N TRP A 67 0.88 2.99 14.57
CA TRP A 67 -0.43 3.58 14.89
C TRP A 67 -1.31 2.68 15.77
N ASN A 68 -0.95 1.42 16.03
CA ASN A 68 -1.74 0.51 16.85
C ASN A 68 -0.96 0.00 18.10
N GLU A 69 -1.28 0.56 19.28
CA GLU A 69 -0.73 0.12 20.57
C GLU A 69 -1.19 -1.29 21.00
N ASN A 70 -2.33 -1.76 20.49
CA ASN A 70 -2.92 -3.07 20.80
C ASN A 70 -2.73 -4.08 19.65
N TRP A 71 -1.78 -3.83 18.73
CA TRP A 71 -1.60 -4.61 17.50
C TRP A 71 -1.55 -6.13 17.71
N GLN A 72 -0.96 -6.62 18.80
CA GLN A 72 -0.89 -8.06 19.09
C GLN A 72 -2.28 -8.66 19.27
N ARG A 73 -3.14 -7.98 20.04
CA ARG A 73 -4.53 -8.38 20.25
C ARG A 73 -5.28 -8.35 18.92
N ASP A 74 -5.07 -7.28 18.15
CA ASP A 74 -5.88 -6.96 16.98
C ASP A 74 -5.53 -7.82 15.75
N ALA A 75 -4.27 -8.21 15.62
CA ALA A 75 -3.79 -9.23 14.69
C ALA A 75 -4.23 -10.65 15.10
N GLY A 76 -4.87 -10.82 16.27
CA GLY A 76 -5.31 -12.12 16.78
C GLY A 76 -4.18 -12.96 17.39
N ILE A 77 -3.06 -12.34 17.75
CA ILE A 77 -1.88 -13.00 18.34
C ILE A 77 -2.07 -13.11 19.86
N ILE A 78 -2.20 -14.34 20.36
CA ILE A 78 -2.20 -14.63 21.80
C ILE A 78 -1.17 -15.71 22.11
N HIS A 79 -0.18 -15.38 22.94
CA HIS A 79 0.67 -16.39 23.58
C HIS A 79 -0.08 -16.96 24.80
N LEU A 80 -0.67 -18.16 24.66
CA LEU A 80 -1.30 -18.83 25.80
C LEU A 80 -0.23 -19.39 26.77
N PRO A 81 -0.24 -19.02 28.06
CA PRO A 81 0.79 -19.43 29.01
C PRO A 81 0.80 -20.94 29.32
N TYR A 82 -0.29 -21.66 29.02
CA TYR A 82 -0.44 -23.09 29.33
C TYR A 82 -0.22 -24.04 28.13
N CYS A 83 0.03 -23.52 26.92
CA CYS A 83 0.29 -24.36 25.74
C CYS A 83 1.32 -23.74 24.79
N PRO A 84 2.60 -23.64 25.19
CA PRO A 84 3.65 -23.02 24.38
C PRO A 84 3.91 -23.72 23.04
N SER A 85 3.42 -24.95 22.84
CA SER A 85 3.60 -25.74 21.61
C SER A 85 2.44 -25.68 20.63
N LYS A 86 1.32 -25.00 20.97
CA LYS A 86 0.17 -24.84 20.07
C LYS A 86 -0.36 -23.41 20.16
N PRO A 87 -0.03 -22.51 19.20
CA PRO A 87 -0.70 -21.23 19.12
C PRO A 87 -2.20 -21.48 18.95
N SER A 88 -3.01 -20.91 19.85
CA SER A 88 -4.46 -20.90 19.67
C SER A 88 -4.80 -19.74 18.75
N ILE A 89 -5.36 -20.06 17.60
CA ILE A 89 -5.72 -19.10 16.55
C ILE A 89 -6.91 -18.28 17.06
N LEU A 90 -6.71 -16.97 17.28
CA LEU A 90 -7.83 -16.04 17.32
C LEU A 90 -8.17 -15.61 15.89
N ILE A 91 -9.44 -15.29 15.66
CA ILE A 91 -9.88 -14.61 14.44
C ILE A 91 -9.35 -13.17 14.55
N PRO A 92 -8.57 -12.66 13.58
CA PRO A 92 -8.09 -11.28 13.61
C PRO A 92 -9.27 -10.32 13.66
N THR A 93 -9.10 -9.18 14.31
CA THR A 93 -10.15 -8.15 14.43
C THR A 93 -9.87 -6.93 13.57
N GLU A 94 -8.66 -6.85 12.99
CA GLU A 94 -8.27 -5.84 12.00
C GLU A 94 -8.04 -6.46 10.62
N ASN A 95 -7.96 -5.60 9.60
CA ASN A 95 -7.84 -6.03 8.22
C ASN A 95 -6.51 -6.75 7.99
N LYS A 96 -6.60 -7.95 7.41
CA LYS A 96 -5.42 -8.72 7.01
C LYS A 96 -4.82 -8.24 5.68
N PHE A 97 -5.62 -7.58 4.85
CA PHE A 97 -5.14 -6.92 3.64
C PHE A 97 -4.64 -5.53 4.02
N TYR A 98 -3.41 -5.46 4.53
CA TYR A 98 -2.76 -4.21 4.91
C TYR A 98 -1.45 -3.98 4.15
N CYS A 99 -0.97 -2.73 4.18
CA CYS A 99 0.30 -2.30 3.64
C CYS A 99 0.95 -1.18 4.46
N THR A 100 2.18 -0.83 4.09
CA THR A 100 2.94 0.28 4.66
C THR A 100 3.52 1.17 3.58
N LEU A 101 3.65 2.46 3.90
CA LEU A 101 4.36 3.45 3.09
C LEU A 101 5.37 4.21 3.97
N PRO A 102 6.50 4.68 3.42
CA PRO A 102 7.61 5.24 4.19
C PRO A 102 7.37 6.69 4.64
N TYR A 103 6.17 7.01 5.12
CA TYR A 103 5.85 8.31 5.67
C TYR A 103 4.86 8.21 6.83
N ASN A 104 5.24 8.78 7.97
CA ASN A 104 4.44 9.01 9.15
C ASN A 104 3.96 10.47 9.15
N ASP A 105 2.66 10.68 9.35
CA ASP A 105 2.07 12.01 9.51
C ASP A 105 2.19 12.56 10.94
N LEU A 106 2.64 11.73 11.88
CA LEU A 106 2.89 12.06 13.28
C LEU A 106 4.39 11.97 13.63
N ASP A 107 4.80 12.70 14.66
CA ASP A 107 6.08 12.57 15.36
C ASP A 107 5.87 12.59 16.89
N GLU A 108 6.96 12.69 17.68
CA GLU A 108 6.90 12.72 19.14
C GLU A 108 6.12 13.95 19.71
N PHE A 109 5.89 14.97 18.90
CA PHE A 109 5.20 16.21 19.24
C PHE A 109 3.76 16.30 18.70
N GLY A 110 3.33 15.31 17.90
CA GLY A 110 2.00 15.27 17.27
C GLY A 110 2.08 15.35 15.75
N ARG A 111 1.10 15.97 15.10
CA ARG A 111 1.04 16.06 13.64
C ARG A 111 2.18 16.89 13.06
N LYS A 112 2.86 16.33 12.07
CA LYS A 112 3.95 17.01 11.37
C LYS A 112 3.44 18.16 10.50
N ALA A 113 4.29 19.17 10.29
CA ALA A 113 3.97 20.27 9.39
C ALA A 113 3.70 19.77 7.96
N SER A 114 4.47 18.78 7.49
CA SER A 114 4.27 18.16 6.16
C SER A 114 2.90 17.49 6.01
N ALA A 115 2.31 16.98 7.10
CA ALA A 115 1.02 16.30 7.06
C ALA A 115 -0.14 17.22 6.65
N HIS A 116 0.02 18.54 6.83
CA HIS A 116 -0.97 19.52 6.41
C HIS A 116 -1.08 19.69 4.88
N PHE A 117 -0.10 19.16 4.13
CA PHE A 117 -0.11 19.13 2.68
C PHE A 117 -0.68 17.81 2.11
N ILE A 118 -1.07 16.87 2.97
CA ILE A 118 -1.75 15.64 2.54
C ILE A 118 -3.08 16.03 1.87
N PRO A 119 -3.44 15.45 0.71
CA PRO A 119 -4.60 15.91 -0.07
C PRO A 119 -5.96 15.89 0.63
N TRP A 120 -6.08 15.17 1.75
CA TRP A 120 -7.31 15.05 2.54
C TRP A 120 -7.19 15.58 3.97
N ALA A 121 -6.07 16.23 4.32
CA ALA A 121 -5.91 16.86 5.62
C ALA A 121 -6.95 17.97 5.82
N LYS A 122 -7.42 18.10 7.06
CA LYS A 122 -8.36 19.12 7.50
C LYS A 122 -7.78 19.87 8.69
N ILE A 123 -8.25 21.12 8.85
CA ILE A 123 -7.81 22.00 9.94
C ILE A 123 -8.23 21.49 11.33
N ASP A 124 -9.26 20.67 11.40
CA ASP A 124 -9.82 20.10 12.62
C ASP A 124 -9.44 18.62 12.83
N ASP A 125 -8.50 18.10 12.03
CA ASP A 125 -7.98 16.76 12.26
C ASP A 125 -7.25 16.69 13.62
N PRO A 126 -7.44 15.61 14.40
CA PRO A 126 -6.81 15.45 15.71
C PRO A 126 -5.28 15.43 15.60
N GLU A 127 -4.59 16.20 16.43
CA GLU A 127 -3.12 16.30 16.42
C GLU A 127 -2.39 15.01 16.84
N ASP A 128 -3.10 14.10 17.52
CA ASP A 128 -2.56 12.87 18.11
C ASP A 128 -3.00 11.58 17.40
N LYS A 129 -3.67 11.70 16.24
CA LYS A 129 -4.09 10.53 15.45
C LYS A 129 -3.71 10.66 13.99
N SER A 130 -3.30 9.54 13.41
CA SER A 130 -2.94 9.51 12.01
C SER A 130 -4.16 9.71 11.11
N ILE A 131 -4.01 10.54 10.07
CA ILE A 131 -4.97 10.67 8.97
C ILE A 131 -4.62 9.75 7.79
N LEU A 132 -3.55 8.97 7.93
CA LEU A 132 -3.08 7.96 6.98
C LEU A 132 -3.59 6.57 7.33
N LYS A 133 -3.74 6.25 8.62
CA LYS A 133 -4.28 4.97 9.06
C LYS A 133 -5.66 4.70 8.43
N ASN A 134 -5.90 3.45 8.05
CA ASN A 134 -7.12 2.95 7.39
C ASN A 134 -7.37 3.44 5.97
N ARG A 135 -6.49 4.29 5.40
CA ARG A 135 -6.62 4.75 4.01
C ARG A 135 -6.39 3.59 3.06
N TRP A 136 -7.17 3.52 1.99
CA TRP A 136 -7.05 2.45 1.02
C TRP A 136 -5.96 2.71 -0.01
N ILE A 137 -5.21 1.66 -0.32
CA ILE A 137 -4.21 1.60 -1.38
C ILE A 137 -4.66 0.55 -2.39
N ARG A 138 -4.60 0.92 -3.66
CA ARG A 138 -4.67 0.00 -4.80
C ARG A 138 -3.25 -0.46 -5.11
N VAL A 139 -3.05 -1.77 -5.22
CA VAL A 139 -1.76 -2.38 -5.56
C VAL A 139 -1.91 -3.25 -6.79
N SER A 140 -0.94 -3.18 -7.71
CA SER A 140 -0.91 -4.00 -8.93
C SER A 140 0.46 -4.61 -9.18
N TYR A 141 0.45 -5.85 -9.64
CA TYR A 141 1.63 -6.60 -10.06
C TYR A 141 1.25 -7.45 -11.28
N LYS A 142 1.79 -7.11 -12.46
CA LYS A 142 1.38 -7.71 -13.73
C LYS A 142 -0.14 -7.60 -13.91
N GLU A 143 -0.84 -8.72 -14.11
CA GLU A 143 -2.30 -8.76 -14.23
C GLU A 143 -3.04 -8.81 -12.87
N ALA A 144 -2.32 -9.02 -11.76
CA ALA A 144 -2.92 -9.09 -10.43
C ALA A 144 -3.20 -7.69 -9.86
N LEU A 145 -4.36 -7.53 -9.23
CA LEU A 145 -4.82 -6.29 -8.62
C LEU A 145 -5.42 -6.58 -7.24
N ALA A 146 -4.95 -5.89 -6.21
CA ALA A 146 -5.48 -5.99 -4.85
C ALA A 146 -5.72 -4.60 -4.24
N PHE A 147 -6.49 -4.56 -3.16
CA PHE A 147 -6.67 -3.39 -2.32
C PHE A 147 -6.30 -3.74 -0.89
N CYS A 148 -5.73 -2.78 -0.17
CA CYS A 148 -5.32 -2.94 1.22
C CYS A 148 -5.42 -1.63 1.99
N GLN A 149 -5.53 -1.71 3.31
CA GLN A 149 -5.49 -0.54 4.17
C GLN A 149 -4.03 -0.21 4.55
N LEU A 150 -3.73 1.08 4.59
CA LEU A 150 -2.49 1.59 5.15
C LEU A 150 -2.59 1.50 6.68
N GLU A 151 -1.83 0.59 7.27
CA GLU A 151 -1.95 0.25 8.70
C GLU A 151 -0.66 0.49 9.49
N ASP A 152 0.45 0.76 8.81
CA ASP A 152 1.74 1.05 9.44
C ASP A 152 2.63 1.86 8.48
N VAL A 153 3.80 2.27 8.99
CA VAL A 153 4.80 3.08 8.27
C VAL A 153 5.99 2.22 7.84
N GLY A 154 6.78 2.69 6.88
CA GLY A 154 7.93 1.98 6.31
C GLY A 154 7.64 1.46 4.90
N PRO A 155 8.58 0.77 4.25
CA PRO A 155 9.82 0.20 4.80
C PRO A 155 10.98 1.21 4.97
N GLU A 156 11.95 0.86 5.81
CA GLU A 156 13.24 1.54 6.10
C GLU A 156 13.17 2.94 6.72
N THR A 157 12.29 3.81 6.24
CA THR A 157 12.14 5.19 6.70
C THR A 157 10.68 5.51 7.01
N ASP A 158 10.45 6.61 7.71
CA ASP A 158 9.13 7.10 8.09
C ASP A 158 8.92 8.59 7.80
N ASP A 159 9.80 9.22 7.03
CA ASP A 159 9.73 10.65 6.70
C ASP A 159 9.93 10.96 5.22
N ASP A 160 9.36 10.13 4.33
CA ASP A 160 9.48 10.31 2.88
C ASP A 160 8.20 10.88 2.25
N PHE A 161 7.87 12.13 2.61
CA PHE A 161 6.67 12.81 2.10
C PHE A 161 6.70 12.98 0.58
N ASP A 162 7.86 13.37 0.05
CA ASP A 162 8.04 13.67 -1.37
C ASP A 162 7.92 12.41 -2.24
N TYR A 163 8.28 11.25 -1.72
CA TYR A 163 7.91 9.99 -2.34
C TYR A 163 6.41 9.72 -2.25
N VAL A 164 5.82 9.69 -1.04
CA VAL A 164 4.45 9.21 -0.86
C VAL A 164 3.41 10.10 -1.57
N PHE A 165 3.58 11.42 -1.49
CA PHE A 165 2.62 12.41 -2.02
C PHE A 165 3.11 13.17 -3.26
N GLY A 166 4.37 12.99 -3.64
CA GLY A 166 4.91 13.62 -4.83
C GLY A 166 4.50 12.95 -6.14
N PRO A 167 5.17 13.32 -7.24
CA PRO A 167 4.88 12.81 -8.57
C PRO A 167 5.33 11.36 -8.75
N SER A 168 4.84 10.71 -9.81
CA SER A 168 5.05 9.26 -10.07
C SER A 168 6.50 8.83 -10.31
N TYR A 169 7.42 9.78 -10.45
CA TYR A 169 8.85 9.55 -10.64
C TYR A 169 9.66 9.72 -9.36
N SER A 170 9.02 10.12 -8.24
CA SER A 170 9.69 10.14 -6.95
C SER A 170 10.16 8.72 -6.61
N LEU A 171 11.41 8.61 -6.22
CA LEU A 171 12.00 7.36 -5.75
C LEU A 171 12.04 7.38 -4.23
N PRO A 172 11.80 6.25 -3.54
CA PRO A 172 11.95 6.18 -2.10
C PRO A 172 13.38 6.60 -1.70
N GLU A 173 13.50 7.44 -0.67
CA GLU A 173 14.78 7.87 -0.08
C GLU A 173 15.52 6.73 0.64
N SER A 174 14.81 5.64 0.94
CA SER A 174 15.34 4.44 1.59
C SER A 174 16.66 3.95 0.96
N GLY A 175 17.58 3.47 1.80
CA GLY A 175 18.90 3.01 1.36
C GLY A 175 18.85 1.82 0.40
N LEU A 176 17.86 0.93 0.53
CA LEU A 176 17.66 -0.20 -0.38
C LEU A 176 16.69 0.12 -1.54
N GLY A 177 16.08 1.32 -1.53
CA GLY A 177 15.12 1.77 -2.53
C GLY A 177 13.73 1.12 -2.39
N THR A 178 13.38 0.61 -1.21
CA THR A 178 12.08 0.01 -0.92
C THR A 178 11.04 1.08 -0.58
N GLY A 179 9.83 0.97 -1.14
CA GLY A 179 8.80 2.01 -1.00
C GLY A 179 7.41 1.49 -0.66
N LEU A 180 7.23 0.17 -0.58
CA LEU A 180 5.95 -0.45 -0.29
C LEU A 180 6.17 -1.74 0.51
N GLY A 181 5.52 -1.84 1.67
CA GLY A 181 5.40 -3.09 2.41
C GLY A 181 4.02 -3.71 2.20
N LEU A 182 3.94 -4.99 1.89
CA LEU A 182 2.68 -5.73 1.73
C LEU A 182 2.52 -6.81 2.78
N SER A 183 1.31 -6.93 3.34
CA SER A 183 0.92 -8.07 4.17
C SER A 183 1.06 -9.42 3.44
N PRO A 184 1.24 -10.52 4.19
CA PRO A 184 1.17 -11.88 3.66
C PRO A 184 -0.08 -12.13 2.81
N GLU A 185 -1.25 -11.70 3.26
CA GLU A 185 -2.53 -11.94 2.59
C GLU A 185 -2.64 -11.23 1.25
N VAL A 186 -2.12 -9.99 1.14
CA VAL A 186 -2.04 -9.30 -0.17
C VAL A 186 -1.06 -10.05 -1.08
N ALA A 187 0.11 -10.44 -0.56
CA ALA A 187 1.14 -11.11 -1.36
C ALA A 187 0.69 -12.52 -1.82
N GLU A 188 -0.03 -13.26 -0.99
CA GLU A 188 -0.64 -14.55 -1.32
C GLU A 188 -1.73 -14.39 -2.38
N PHE A 189 -2.65 -13.43 -2.18
CA PHE A 189 -3.71 -13.14 -3.15
C PHE A 189 -3.15 -12.77 -4.52
N MET A 190 -2.07 -12.00 -4.55
CA MET A 190 -1.40 -11.58 -5.78
C MET A 190 -0.46 -12.66 -6.36
N GLY A 191 -0.26 -13.80 -5.68
CA GLY A 191 0.59 -14.89 -6.15
C GLY A 191 2.09 -14.58 -6.12
N ILE A 192 2.53 -13.67 -5.24
CA ILE A 192 3.91 -13.18 -5.14
C ILE A 192 4.57 -13.47 -3.77
N PHE A 193 3.87 -14.11 -2.84
CA PHE A 193 4.35 -14.35 -1.47
C PHE A 193 5.76 -14.95 -1.41
N GLU A 194 6.03 -16.07 -2.09
CA GLU A 194 7.34 -16.74 -2.02
C GLU A 194 8.49 -15.84 -2.50
N LYS A 195 8.27 -15.09 -3.59
CA LYS A 195 9.27 -14.15 -4.14
C LYS A 195 9.53 -13.02 -3.16
N LEU A 196 8.46 -12.44 -2.64
CA LEU A 196 8.52 -11.30 -1.73
C LEU A 196 9.18 -11.69 -0.40
N ASN A 197 8.84 -12.86 0.14
CA ASN A 197 9.45 -13.42 1.35
C ASN A 197 10.97 -13.63 1.16
N ASN A 198 11.38 -14.27 0.06
CA ASN A 198 12.79 -14.51 -0.24
C ASN A 198 13.57 -13.19 -0.38
N TYR A 199 12.99 -12.21 -1.09
CA TYR A 199 13.61 -10.90 -1.27
C TYR A 199 13.74 -10.14 0.05
N THR A 200 12.70 -10.16 0.90
CA THR A 200 12.71 -9.50 2.21
C THR A 200 13.76 -10.11 3.14
N ILE A 201 13.86 -11.45 3.19
CA ILE A 201 14.91 -12.16 3.94
C ILE A 201 16.30 -11.78 3.42
N TYR A 202 16.48 -11.68 2.10
CA TYR A 202 17.74 -11.28 1.49
C TYR A 202 18.14 -9.86 1.91
N LEU A 203 17.22 -8.89 1.83
CA LEU A 203 17.47 -7.52 2.24
C LEU A 203 17.83 -7.42 3.73
N GLY A 204 17.10 -8.12 4.60
CA GLY A 204 17.40 -8.17 6.03
C GLY A 204 18.81 -8.70 6.32
N LYS A 205 19.26 -9.71 5.56
CA LYS A 205 20.62 -10.26 5.71
C LYS A 205 21.70 -9.34 5.17
N ILE A 206 21.48 -8.60 4.08
CA ILE A 206 22.47 -7.65 3.56
C ILE A 206 22.75 -6.53 4.56
N LEU A 207 21.70 -6.03 5.21
CA LEU A 207 21.85 -5.02 6.25
C LEU A 207 22.71 -5.50 7.43
N GLU A 208 22.76 -6.82 7.67
CA GLU A 208 23.57 -7.42 8.72
C GLU A 208 24.95 -7.89 8.23
N ASN A 209 25.05 -8.46 7.02
CA ASN A 209 26.26 -9.04 6.44
C ASN A 209 26.22 -8.98 4.88
N PRO A 210 26.84 -7.97 4.25
CA PRO A 210 26.66 -7.69 2.82
C PRO A 210 27.41 -8.63 1.85
N ASP A 211 28.42 -9.37 2.31
CA ASP A 211 29.43 -9.97 1.40
C ASP A 211 29.10 -11.38 0.83
N GLN A 212 27.94 -12.00 1.11
CA GLN A 212 27.74 -13.43 0.78
C GLN A 212 26.32 -13.87 0.39
N LEU A 213 25.61 -13.15 -0.48
CA LEU A 213 24.29 -13.60 -0.93
C LEU A 213 24.07 -13.41 -2.43
N ASN A 214 23.58 -14.47 -3.08
CA ASN A 214 23.01 -14.35 -4.41
C ASN A 214 21.71 -13.55 -4.31
N GLU A 215 21.61 -12.47 -5.08
CA GLU A 215 20.41 -11.63 -5.15
C GLU A 215 19.24 -12.43 -5.77
N PRO A 216 18.11 -12.59 -5.05
CA PRO A 216 16.91 -13.17 -5.62
C PRO A 216 16.19 -12.15 -6.52
N ASP A 217 15.21 -12.61 -7.31
CA ASP A 217 14.39 -11.74 -8.14
C ASP A 217 13.68 -10.67 -7.29
N GLU A 218 13.91 -9.41 -7.66
CA GLU A 218 13.23 -8.27 -7.07
C GLU A 218 11.72 -8.28 -7.39
N VAL A 219 10.88 -7.87 -6.43
CA VAL A 219 9.45 -7.70 -6.65
C VAL A 219 9.12 -6.22 -6.73
N ARG A 220 8.58 -5.81 -7.89
CA ARG A 220 8.16 -4.42 -8.14
C ARG A 220 6.66 -4.32 -8.38
N CYS A 221 5.95 -3.68 -7.47
CA CYS A 221 4.53 -3.40 -7.61
C CYS A 221 4.30 -1.93 -7.98
N SER A 222 3.13 -1.63 -8.54
CA SER A 222 2.66 -0.25 -8.70
C SER A 222 1.53 -0.01 -7.72
N TRP A 223 1.51 1.15 -7.06
CA TRP A 223 0.50 1.47 -6.05
C TRP A 223 -0.06 2.89 -6.20
N GLN A 224 -1.23 3.11 -5.59
CA GLN A 224 -1.98 4.37 -5.67
C GLN A 224 -2.93 4.47 -4.47
N PHE A 225 -3.10 5.66 -3.86
CA PHE A 225 -4.19 5.89 -2.91
C PHE A 225 -5.56 5.74 -3.58
N TYR A 226 -6.54 5.27 -2.82
CA TYR A 226 -7.90 5.03 -3.29
C TYR A 226 -8.93 5.53 -2.26
N ASP A 227 -10.07 6.01 -2.74
CA ASP A 227 -11.17 6.40 -1.86
C ASP A 227 -11.95 5.15 -1.42
N ASP A 228 -12.27 5.05 -0.12
CA ASP A 228 -12.99 3.91 0.48
C ASP A 228 -14.28 3.56 -0.28
N LYS A 229 -15.08 4.58 -0.61
CA LYS A 229 -16.34 4.43 -1.37
C LYS A 229 -16.16 3.82 -2.76
N ASP A 230 -14.96 3.91 -3.33
CA ASP A 230 -14.67 3.44 -4.68
C ASP A 230 -13.99 2.06 -4.67
N VAL A 231 -13.50 1.59 -3.51
CA VAL A 231 -12.88 0.26 -3.38
C VAL A 231 -13.92 -0.80 -3.76
N PRO A 232 -13.64 -1.67 -4.76
CA PRO A 232 -14.57 -2.72 -5.15
C PRO A 232 -14.68 -3.80 -4.07
N ASP A 233 -15.74 -4.59 -4.12
CA ASP A 233 -15.89 -5.73 -3.22
C ASP A 233 -14.86 -6.82 -3.55
N GLY A 234 -14.32 -7.45 -2.51
CA GLY A 234 -13.27 -8.45 -2.58
C GLY A 234 -12.85 -8.92 -1.19
N PRO A 235 -11.92 -9.88 -1.11
CA PRO A 235 -11.50 -10.47 0.17
C PRO A 235 -10.87 -9.46 1.13
N TRP A 236 -10.34 -8.35 0.61
CA TRP A 236 -9.82 -7.23 1.40
C TRP A 236 -10.90 -6.51 2.24
N LYS A 237 -12.19 -6.76 1.99
CA LYS A 237 -13.30 -6.23 2.79
C LYS A 237 -13.89 -7.23 3.78
N ASP A 238 -13.38 -8.45 3.89
CA ASP A 238 -13.89 -9.46 4.84
C ASP A 238 -13.80 -8.96 6.29
N ILE A 239 -12.73 -8.23 6.60
CA ILE A 239 -12.52 -7.51 7.86
C ILE A 239 -11.94 -6.15 7.47
N VAL A 240 -12.60 -5.06 7.85
CA VAL A 240 -12.12 -3.69 7.61
C VAL A 240 -11.73 -3.08 8.95
N THR A 241 -10.50 -2.58 9.05
CA THR A 241 -10.04 -1.84 10.22
C THR A 241 -10.79 -0.52 10.31
N THR A 242 -11.46 -0.31 11.44
CA THR A 242 -12.14 0.96 11.76
C THR A 242 -11.56 1.62 13.02
N SER A 243 -10.57 1.00 13.66
CA SER A 243 -9.88 1.57 14.81
C SER A 243 -9.11 2.82 14.36
N THR A 244 -9.14 3.90 15.14
CA THR A 244 -8.45 5.15 14.74
C THR A 244 -6.98 5.17 15.13
N GLY A 245 -6.44 4.06 15.65
CA GLY A 245 -5.15 4.02 16.31
C GLY A 245 -5.13 4.67 17.70
N GLY A 246 -4.03 4.47 18.43
CA GLY A 246 -3.76 5.09 19.74
C GLY A 246 -2.92 6.37 19.63
N ASN A 247 -2.59 6.99 20.77
CA ASN A 247 -1.77 8.21 20.88
C ASN A 247 -0.27 7.93 20.58
N VAL A 248 0.02 7.18 19.52
CA VAL A 248 1.35 6.63 19.32
C VAL A 248 2.21 7.60 18.52
N ALA A 249 3.21 8.11 19.22
CA ALA A 249 4.21 9.08 18.79
C ALA A 249 5.55 8.37 18.53
N ALA A 250 5.52 7.21 17.87
CA ALA A 250 6.71 6.40 17.62
C ALA A 250 7.25 6.67 16.21
N THR A 251 8.45 7.26 16.12
CA THR A 251 9.21 7.30 14.88
C THR A 251 9.98 6.00 14.70
N ARG A 252 10.12 5.54 13.45
CA ARG A 252 10.92 4.37 13.09
C ARG A 252 12.41 4.68 13.11
#